data_AF-R7K6M3-F1
#
_entry.id   AF-R7K6M3-F1
#
_cell.length_a   1.000
_cell.length_b   1.000
_cell.length_c   1.000
_cell.angle_alpha   90.00
_cell.angle_beta   90.00
_cell.angle_gamma   90.00
#
_symmetry.space_group_name_H-M   'P 1'
#
loop_
_entity.id
_entity.type
_entity.pdbx_description
1 polymer ?
#
loop_
_entity_poly.entity_id
_entity_poly.type
_entity_poly.pdbx_seq_one_letter_code
_entity_poly.pdbx_strand_id
1 'polypeptide(L)'
;MVQDYIDAYIASHPDAKVDYVHGYADLKQVVDGSKDSVGITLPPLDKNDLFDYVLKVGAFPRKTFSMGEATEKRYYIESKKIK
;
A
#
# COMPACT_ATOMS: atom_id res chain seq x y z
N MET A 1 -11.41 9.48 -1.07
CA MET A 1 -10.80 8.34 -0.33
C MET A 1 -9.56 8.83 0.43
N VAL A 2 -9.01 8.04 1.37
CA VAL A 2 -7.80 8.43 2.15
C VAL A 2 -6.63 8.84 1.24
N GLN A 3 -6.48 8.19 0.08
CA GLN A 3 -5.43 8.52 -0.89
C GLN A 3 -5.54 9.96 -1.39
N ASP A 4 -6.74 10.46 -1.66
CA ASP A 4 -6.94 11.80 -2.21
C ASP A 4 -6.50 12.88 -1.20
N TYR A 5 -6.72 12.62 0.09
CA TYR A 5 -6.25 13.50 1.16
C TYR A 5 -4.73 13.48 1.29
N ILE A 6 -4.12 12.29 1.21
CA ILE A 6 -2.65 12.14 1.21
C ILE A 6 -2.05 12.91 0.03
N ASP A 7 -2.60 12.73 -1.17
CA ASP A 7 -2.11 13.36 -2.39
C ASP A 7 -2.24 14.88 -2.31
N ALA A 8 -3.37 15.39 -1.83
CA ALA A 8 -3.58 16.82 -1.61
C ALA A 8 -2.60 17.40 -0.57
N TYR A 9 -2.33 16.67 0.53
CA TYR A 9 -1.43 17.12 1.58
C TYR A 9 0.03 17.22 1.10
N ILE A 10 0.51 16.24 0.35
CA ILE A 10 1.86 16.24 -0.22
C ILE A 10 2.00 17.35 -1.27
N ALA A 11 0.96 17.57 -2.08
CA ALA A 11 0.96 18.64 -3.07
C ALA A 11 1.09 20.03 -2.42
N SER A 12 0.54 20.24 -1.22
CA SER A 12 0.63 21.52 -0.51
C SER A 12 1.83 21.65 0.44
N HIS A 13 2.56 20.56 0.70
CA HIS A 13 3.71 20.53 1.62
C HIS A 13 4.93 19.89 0.94
N PRO A 14 5.79 20.68 0.26
CA PRO A 14 6.90 20.15 -0.55
C PRO A 14 7.91 19.29 0.22
N ASP A 15 8.06 19.54 1.52
CA ASP A 15 8.97 18.79 2.39
C ASP A 15 8.35 17.48 2.93
N ALA A 16 7.04 17.29 2.75
CA ALA A 16 6.34 16.09 3.17
C ALA A 16 6.54 14.95 2.15
N LYS A 17 6.64 13.73 2.66
CA LYS A 17 6.75 12.51 1.86
C LYS A 17 5.77 11.47 2.38
N VAL A 18 5.27 10.63 1.47
CA VAL A 18 4.51 9.44 1.84
C VAL A 18 5.30 8.20 1.51
N ASP A 19 5.26 7.23 2.42
CA ASP A 19 5.77 5.90 2.24
C ASP A 19 4.69 4.88 2.61
N TYR A 20 4.79 3.68 2.04
CA TYR A 20 3.83 2.60 2.20
C TYR A 20 4.57 1.37 2.74
N VAL A 21 4.47 1.16 4.06
CA VAL A 21 5.09 0.04 4.76
C VAL A 21 4.11 -1.11 4.98
N HIS A 22 4.64 -2.30 5.24
CA HIS A 22 3.84 -3.51 5.36
C HIS A 22 3.55 -3.86 6.83
N GLY A 23 2.27 -3.81 7.21
CA GLY A 23 1.83 -4.23 8.54
C GLY A 23 2.01 -3.17 9.62
N TYR A 24 1.40 -3.45 10.77
CA TYR A 24 1.31 -2.49 11.87
C TYR A 24 2.66 -2.26 12.58
N ALA A 25 3.46 -3.33 12.73
CA ALA A 25 4.74 -3.25 13.45
C ALA A 25 5.73 -2.31 12.73
N ASP A 26 5.88 -2.47 11.41
CA ASP A 26 6.75 -1.63 10.59
C ASP A 26 6.29 -0.16 10.59
N LEU A 27 4.97 0.06 10.48
CA LEU A 27 4.38 1.40 10.59
C LEU A 27 4.70 2.04 11.94
N LYS A 28 4.51 1.29 13.03
CA LYS A 28 4.80 1.78 14.37
C LYS A 28 6.29 2.11 14.53
N GLN A 29 7.19 1.28 14.01
CA GLN A 29 8.62 1.53 14.07
C GLN A 29 9.01 2.83 13.36
N VAL A 30 8.44 3.09 12.18
CA VAL A 30 8.69 4.34 11.44
C VAL A 30 8.17 5.54 12.22
N VAL A 31 6.95 5.46 12.76
CA VAL A 31 6.34 6.57 13.50
C VAL A 31 7.08 6.87 14.79
N ASP A 32 7.46 5.84 15.55
CA ASP A 32 8.21 6.00 16.80
C ASP A 32 9.64 6.55 16.55
N GLY A 33 10.17 6.39 15.33
CA GLY A 33 11.50 6.86 14.94
C GLY A 33 11.58 8.35 14.56
N SER A 34 10.44 9.04 14.37
CA SER A 34 10.42 10.45 13.98
C SER A 34 9.26 11.21 14.61
N LYS A 35 9.54 12.34 15.25
CA LYS A 35 8.50 13.19 15.87
C LYS A 35 7.58 13.87 14.86
N ASP A 36 8.02 14.01 13.61
CA ASP A 36 7.29 14.67 12.52
C ASP A 36 6.70 13.66 11.55
N SER A 37 6.16 12.56 12.08
CA SER A 37 5.58 11.48 11.28
C SER A 37 4.21 11.06 11.79
N VAL A 38 3.36 10.63 10.86
CA VAL A 38 2.00 10.16 11.14
C VAL A 38 1.79 8.83 10.42
N GLY A 39 1.28 7.84 11.15
CA GLY A 39 0.90 6.55 10.59
C GLY A 39 -0.60 6.46 10.36
N ILE A 40 -1.00 5.95 9.19
CA ILE A 40 -2.41 5.68 8.86
C ILE A 40 -2.56 4.17 8.67
N THR A 41 -3.45 3.56 9.45
CA THR A 41 -3.82 2.14 9.29
C THR A 41 -5.25 2.04 8.77
N LEU A 42 -5.48 1.03 7.94
CA LEU A 42 -6.82 0.67 7.49
C LEU A 42 -7.17 -0.70 8.10
N PRO A 43 -8.47 -0.94 8.40
CA PRO A 43 -8.90 -2.26 8.85
C PRO A 43 -8.54 -3.33 7.80
N PRO A 44 -8.20 -4.56 8.23
CA PRO A 44 -7.93 -5.64 7.31
C PRO A 44 -9.18 -5.88 6.44
N LEU A 45 -8.99 -5.92 5.13
CA LEU A 45 -10.03 -6.26 4.19
C LEU A 45 -10.02 -7.77 3.97
N ASP A 46 -11.17 -8.43 4.06
CA ASP A 46 -11.29 -9.82 3.63
C ASP A 46 -11.04 -9.91 2.12
N LYS A 47 -10.33 -10.94 1.67
CA LYS A 47 -10.09 -11.20 0.24
C LYS A 47 -11.40 -11.36 -0.52
N ASN A 48 -12.42 -11.92 0.13
CA ASN A 48 -13.74 -12.13 -0.46
C ASN A 48 -14.49 -10.82 -0.67
N ASP A 49 -14.19 -9.78 0.12
CA ASP A 49 -14.84 -8.47 0.04
C ASP A 49 -14.19 -7.54 -1.01
N LEU A 50 -13.01 -7.90 -1.52
CA LEU A 50 -12.24 -7.07 -2.45
C LEU A 50 -13.03 -6.71 -3.71
N PHE A 51 -13.63 -7.71 -4.36
CA PHE A 51 -14.35 -7.51 -5.62
C PHE A 51 -15.63 -6.70 -5.41
N ASP A 52 -16.41 -7.04 -4.38
CA ASP A 52 -17.63 -6.34 -4.03
C ASP A 52 -17.38 -4.87 -3.69
N TYR A 53 -16.27 -4.59 -3.00
CA TYR A 53 -15.89 -3.22 -2.66
C TYR A 53 -15.48 -2.43 -3.90
N VAL A 54 -14.67 -2.99 -4.80
CA VAL A 54 -14.28 -2.32 -6.05
C VAL A 54 -15.50 -1.99 -6.90
N LEU A 55 -16.46 -2.91 -6.99
CA LEU A 55 -17.70 -2.71 -7.73
C LEU A 55 -18.55 -1.57 -7.15
N LYS A 56 -18.56 -1.39 -5.82
CA LYS A 56 -19.40 -0.39 -5.14
C LYS A 56 -18.74 0.97 -4.97
N VAL A 57 -17.43 1.01 -4.70
CA VAL A 57 -16.73 2.21 -4.19
C VAL A 57 -15.56 2.63 -5.11
N GLY A 58 -15.19 1.79 -6.08
CA GLY A 58 -14.09 2.05 -6.99
C GLY A 58 -12.74 1.57 -6.46
N ALA A 59 -11.65 2.12 -7.01
CA ALA A 59 -10.30 1.64 -6.73
C ALA A 59 -9.84 1.94 -5.29
N PHE A 60 -9.15 0.99 -4.66
CA PHE A 60 -8.53 1.20 -3.35
C PHE A 60 -7.36 2.22 -3.40
N PRO A 61 -6.99 2.83 -2.25
CA PRO A 61 -5.72 3.52 -2.12
C PRO A 61 -4.55 2.66 -2.59
N ARG A 62 -3.46 3.30 -3.02
CA ARG A 62 -2.27 2.59 -3.47
C ARG A 62 -1.77 1.70 -2.33
N LYS A 63 -1.41 0.45 -2.67
CA LYS A 63 -0.81 -0.54 -1.73
C LYS A 63 -1.71 -0.94 -0.55
N THR A 64 -3.04 -0.72 -0.60
CA THR A 64 -3.98 -1.16 0.46
C THR A 64 -4.05 -2.68 0.64
N PHE A 65 -3.72 -3.45 -0.40
CA PHE A 65 -3.73 -4.91 -0.35
C PHE A 65 -2.46 -5.47 -1.02
N SER A 66 -1.84 -6.46 -0.37
CA SER A 66 -0.82 -7.31 -0.98
C SER A 66 -1.43 -8.67 -1.27
N MET A 67 -1.49 -9.04 -2.55
CA MET A 67 -1.99 -10.36 -2.96
C MET A 67 -0.87 -11.39 -2.83
N GLY A 68 -1.02 -12.30 -1.85
CA GLY A 68 -0.16 -13.46 -1.63
C GLY A 68 1.09 -13.19 -0.80
N GLU A 69 1.52 -14.23 -0.07
CA GLU A 69 2.84 -14.30 0.57
C GLU A 69 3.94 -14.23 -0.50
N ALA A 70 5.12 -13.71 -0.17
CA ALA A 70 6.24 -13.62 -1.13
C ALA A 70 6.56 -14.98 -1.79
N THR A 71 6.30 -16.07 -1.08
CA THR A 71 6.47 -17.46 -1.52
C THR A 71 5.50 -17.90 -2.62
N GLU A 72 4.35 -17.24 -2.77
CA GLU A 72 3.35 -17.55 -3.81
C GLU A 72 3.64 -16.85 -5.14
N LYS A 73 4.54 -15.86 -5.15
CA LYS A 73 4.98 -15.16 -6.36
C LYS A 73 6.07 -16.00 -7.06
N ARG A 74 5.66 -17.14 -7.63
CA ARG A 74 6.55 -17.98 -8.44
C ARG A 74 7.05 -17.16 -9.63
N TYR A 75 8.35 -16.95 -9.69
CA TYR A 75 9.05 -16.28 -10.78
C TYR A 75 8.71 -16.96 -12.12
N TYR A 76 8.09 -16.23 -13.05
CA TYR A 76 8.06 -16.63 -14.45
C TYR A 76 9.31 -16.06 -15.13
N ILE A 77 10.23 -16.93 -15.51
CA ILE A 77 11.35 -16.57 -16.38
C ILE A 77 10.97 -17.02 -17.79
N GLU A 78 10.61 -16.06 -18.64
CA GLU A 78 10.49 -16.29 -20.08
C GLU A 78 11.82 -15.94 -20.74
N SER A 79 12.57 -16.96 -21.17
CA SER A 79 13.86 -16.78 -21.84
C SER A 79 13.81 -17.38 -23.24
N LYS A 80 14.21 -16.60 -24.26
CA LYS A 80 14.41 -17.07 -25.62
C LYS A 80 15.88 -17.41 -25.84
N LYS A 81 16.18 -18.66 -26.24
CA LYS A 81 17.54 -19.08 -26.58
C LYS A 81 18.02 -18.32 -27.83
N ILE A 82 19.16 -17.63 -27.70
CA ILE A 82 19.85 -17.03 -28.85
C ILE A 82 20.68 -18.14 -29.53
N LYS A 83 20.60 -18.22 -30.86
CA LYS A 83 21.35 -19.18 -31.71
C LYS A 83 22.59 -18.52 -32.27
#